data_AF-A0A1G5ISW4-F1
#
_entry.id   AF-A0A1G5ISW4-F1
#
_cell.length_a   1.000
_cell.length_b   1.000
_cell.length_c   1.000
_cell.angle_alpha   90.00
_cell.angle_beta   90.00
_cell.angle_gamma   90.00
#
_symmetry.space_group_name_H-M   'P 1'
#
loop_
_entity.id
_entity.type
_entity.pdbx_description
1 polymer ?
#
loop_
_entity_poly.entity_id
_entity_poly.type
_entity_poly.pdbx_seq_one_letter_code
_entity_poly.pdbx_strand_id
1 'polypeptide(L)'
;MNIIRKKRKELGISQSELSEKLGTSQQTISRIEKARIENIPCNLLIKLADIFHVPVDILIYEEKNNLFSSQGEELWEIYKQLDEANKTTLLTLGRRLSEAQVENMFKRQMGDESDKNSDM
;
A
#
# COMPACT_ATOMS: atom_id res chain seq x y z
N MET A 1 -14.92 -9.11 -2.22
CA MET A 1 -14.72 -10.36 -2.98
C MET A 1 -13.23 -10.66 -2.94
N ASN A 2 -12.79 -11.88 -2.64
CA ASN A 2 -11.35 -12.19 -2.54
C ASN A 2 -10.64 -11.97 -3.91
N ILE A 3 -9.47 -11.32 -3.91
CA ILE A 3 -8.71 -10.96 -5.11
C ILE A 3 -8.30 -12.17 -5.95
N ILE A 4 -7.95 -13.30 -5.31
CA ILE A 4 -7.60 -14.55 -5.99
C ILE A 4 -8.81 -15.09 -6.76
N ARG A 5 -10.00 -15.03 -6.14
CA ARG A 5 -11.25 -15.44 -6.80
C ARG A 5 -11.58 -14.55 -8.01
N LYS A 6 -11.33 -13.25 -7.90
CA LYS A 6 -11.53 -12.28 -8.99
C LYS A 6 -10.60 -12.61 -10.16
N LYS A 7 -9.29 -12.72 -9.90
CA LYS A 7 -8.27 -13.05 -10.90
C LYS A 7 -8.51 -14.39 -11.59
N ARG A 8 -8.89 -15.42 -10.83
CA ARG A 8 -9.26 -16.72 -11.41
C ARG A 8 -10.44 -16.60 -12.40
N LYS A 9 -11.47 -15.82 -12.05
CA LYS A 9 -12.62 -15.59 -12.92
C LYS A 9 -12.26 -14.74 -14.15
N GLU A 10 -11.34 -13.79 -14.04
CA GLU A 10 -10.81 -13.02 -15.17
C GLU A 10 -10.11 -13.92 -16.20
N LEU A 11 -9.45 -15.00 -15.73
CA LEU A 11 -8.88 -16.03 -16.60
C LEU A 11 -9.91 -17.05 -17.14
N GLY A 12 -11.17 -16.99 -16.69
CA GLY A 12 -12.22 -17.90 -17.14
C GLY A 12 -12.09 -19.36 -16.66
N ILE A 13 -11.21 -19.65 -15.69
CA ILE A 13 -10.94 -21.01 -15.23
C ILE A 13 -11.70 -21.38 -13.95
N SER A 14 -11.97 -22.66 -13.76
CA SER A 14 -12.56 -23.26 -12.56
C SER A 14 -11.55 -23.38 -11.41
N GLN A 15 -12.06 -23.63 -10.20
CA GLN A 15 -11.19 -23.90 -9.04
C GLN A 15 -10.37 -25.19 -9.21
N SER A 16 -10.89 -26.18 -9.95
CA SER A 16 -10.17 -27.43 -10.24
C SER A 16 -8.97 -27.16 -11.14
N GLU A 17 -9.19 -26.45 -12.24
CA GLU A 17 -8.12 -26.10 -13.18
C GLU A 17 -7.03 -25.23 -12.51
N LEU A 18 -7.42 -24.29 -11.65
CA LEU A 18 -6.43 -23.51 -10.89
C LEU A 18 -5.64 -24.41 -9.91
N SER A 19 -6.32 -25.38 -9.27
CA SER A 19 -5.67 -26.31 -8.34
C SER A 19 -4.65 -27.22 -9.02
N GLU A 20 -4.97 -27.69 -10.24
CA GLU A 20 -4.06 -28.48 -11.08
C GLU A 20 -2.81 -27.68 -11.46
N LYS A 21 -2.98 -26.43 -11.91
CA LYS A 21 -1.86 -25.53 -12.25
C LYS A 21 -0.94 -25.26 -11.06
N LEU A 22 -1.51 -25.20 -9.85
CA LEU A 22 -0.76 -24.91 -8.62
C LEU A 22 -0.14 -26.16 -7.97
N GLY A 23 -0.58 -27.36 -8.38
CA GLY A 23 -0.20 -28.63 -7.76
C GLY A 23 -0.78 -28.78 -6.34
N THR A 24 -2.04 -28.37 -6.15
CA THR A 24 -2.76 -28.46 -4.87
C THR A 24 -4.17 -29.04 -5.09
N SER A 25 -4.92 -29.30 -4.01
CA SER A 25 -6.30 -29.75 -4.10
C SER A 25 -7.29 -28.60 -4.38
N GLN A 26 -8.41 -28.92 -5.02
CA GLN A 26 -9.51 -27.97 -5.23
C GLN A 26 -10.07 -27.43 -3.91
N GLN A 27 -10.05 -28.23 -2.83
CA GLN A 27 -10.47 -27.81 -1.50
C GLN A 27 -9.56 -26.71 -0.94
N THR A 28 -8.25 -26.77 -1.21
CA THR A 28 -7.31 -25.70 -0.87
C THR A 28 -7.69 -24.39 -1.58
N ILE A 29 -7.99 -24.44 -2.87
CA ILE A 29 -8.42 -23.24 -3.63
C ILE A 29 -9.76 -22.71 -3.10
N SER A 30 -10.74 -23.59 -2.87
CA SER A 30 -12.02 -23.19 -2.27
C SER A 30 -11.82 -22.52 -0.90
N ARG A 31 -10.92 -23.05 -0.06
CA ARG A 31 -10.57 -22.44 1.24
C ARG A 31 -9.95 -21.06 1.08
N ILE A 32 -8.94 -20.93 0.20
CA ILE A 32 -8.25 -19.67 -0.11
C ILE A 32 -9.25 -18.61 -0.58
N GLU A 33 -10.21 -18.98 -1.43
CA GLU A 33 -11.19 -18.03 -1.98
C GLU A 33 -12.34 -17.69 -1.03
N LYS A 34 -12.63 -18.54 -0.04
CA LYS A 34 -13.76 -18.37 0.90
C LYS A 34 -13.36 -17.64 2.18
N ALA A 35 -12.19 -17.92 2.71
CA ALA A 35 -11.77 -17.40 4.00
C ALA A 35 -10.74 -16.29 3.83
N ARG A 36 -10.73 -15.35 4.78
CA ARG A 36 -9.59 -14.48 5.08
C ARG A 36 -8.46 -15.34 5.65
N ILE A 37 -7.94 -16.28 4.87
CA ILE A 37 -6.83 -17.11 5.33
C ILE A 37 -5.58 -16.23 5.27
N GLU A 38 -5.17 -15.79 6.44
CA GLU A 38 -3.95 -15.00 6.66
C GLU A 38 -2.67 -15.80 6.39
N ASN A 39 -2.77 -17.14 6.24
CA ASN A 39 -1.65 -18.06 6.12
C ASN A 39 -1.62 -18.82 4.79
N ILE A 40 -1.65 -18.10 3.66
CA ILE A 40 -1.32 -18.71 2.37
C ILE A 40 0.21 -18.90 2.33
N PRO A 41 0.73 -20.12 2.11
CA PRO A 41 2.17 -20.34 1.99
C PRO A 41 2.80 -19.45 0.90
N CYS A 42 3.96 -18.84 1.18
CA CYS A 42 4.60 -17.89 0.24
C CYS A 42 4.87 -18.49 -1.14
N ASN A 43 5.25 -19.77 -1.21
CA ASN A 43 5.44 -20.48 -2.47
C ASN A 43 4.15 -20.55 -3.31
N LEU A 44 2.98 -20.64 -2.67
CA LEU A 44 1.71 -20.64 -3.36
C LEU A 44 1.33 -19.23 -3.83
N LEU A 45 1.63 -18.20 -3.03
CA LEU A 45 1.46 -16.79 -3.42
C LEU A 45 2.28 -16.43 -4.66
N ILE A 46 3.54 -16.86 -4.72
CA ILE A 46 4.42 -16.63 -5.88
C ILE A 46 3.84 -17.30 -7.13
N LYS A 47 3.45 -18.57 -7.03
CA LYS A 47 2.83 -19.27 -8.17
C LYS A 47 1.52 -18.63 -8.63
N LEU A 48 0.70 -18.15 -7.70
CA LEU A 48 -0.53 -17.43 -8.03
C LEU A 48 -0.21 -16.12 -8.76
N ALA A 49 0.78 -15.37 -8.30
CA ALA A 49 1.25 -14.14 -8.95
C ALA A 49 1.73 -14.41 -10.39
N ASP A 50 2.49 -15.49 -10.59
CA ASP A 50 2.95 -15.92 -11.91
C ASP A 50 1.77 -16.29 -12.83
N ILE A 51 0.81 -17.08 -12.35
CA ILE A 51 -0.39 -17.49 -13.13
C ILE A 51 -1.26 -16.28 -13.49
N PHE A 52 -1.38 -15.32 -12.58
CA PHE A 52 -2.24 -14.14 -12.76
C PHE A 52 -1.53 -12.98 -13.44
N HIS A 53 -0.22 -13.08 -13.68
CA HIS A 53 0.62 -12.01 -14.23
C HIS A 53 0.49 -10.69 -13.47
N VAL A 54 0.51 -10.77 -12.13
CA VAL A 54 0.50 -9.60 -11.23
C VAL A 54 1.61 -9.76 -10.20
N PRO A 55 2.16 -8.66 -9.65
CA PRO A 55 3.07 -8.78 -8.53
C PRO A 55 2.36 -9.33 -7.28
N VAL A 56 3.12 -10.01 -6.43
CA VAL A 56 2.62 -10.77 -5.26
C VAL A 56 1.87 -9.89 -4.26
N ASP A 57 2.27 -8.63 -4.12
CA ASP A 57 1.66 -7.63 -3.25
C ASP A 57 0.16 -7.45 -3.54
N ILE A 58 -0.24 -7.47 -4.82
CA ILE A 58 -1.66 -7.39 -5.23
C ILE A 58 -2.50 -8.53 -4.64
N LEU A 59 -1.91 -9.70 -4.40
CA LEU A 59 -2.62 -10.86 -3.85
C LEU A 59 -2.73 -10.84 -2.32
N ILE A 60 -1.85 -10.09 -1.66
CA ILE A 60 -1.77 -9.99 -0.19
C ILE A 60 -2.65 -8.84 0.31
N TYR A 61 -2.62 -7.72 -0.39
CA TYR A 61 -3.48 -6.58 -0.07
C TYR A 61 -4.89 -6.85 -0.59
N GLU A 62 -5.77 -7.41 0.26
CA GLU A 62 -7.22 -7.27 0.04
C GLU A 62 -7.51 -5.79 -0.17
N GLU A 63 -8.43 -5.46 -1.09
CA GLU A 63 -9.00 -4.12 -1.32
C GLU A 63 -9.45 -3.46 0.01
N LYS A 64 -8.51 -2.97 0.82
CA LYS A 64 -8.64 -1.65 1.40
C LYS A 64 -8.31 -0.71 0.26
N ASN A 65 -9.35 -0.40 -0.52
CA ASN A 65 -9.44 0.80 -1.36
C ASN A 65 -9.29 2.08 -0.51
N ASN A 66 -8.20 2.18 0.27
CA ASN A 66 -7.87 3.27 1.19
C ASN A 66 -6.40 3.28 1.62
N LEU A 67 -5.54 2.36 1.14
CA LEU A 67 -4.08 2.59 1.27
C LEU A 67 -3.58 3.51 0.16
N PHE A 68 -4.26 3.48 -0.99
CA PHE A 68 -3.89 4.19 -2.20
C PHE A 68 -4.89 5.29 -2.62
N SER A 69 -5.33 6.08 -1.64
CA SER A 69 -5.95 7.40 -1.84
C SER A 69 -5.17 8.45 -1.05
N SER A 70 -3.87 8.23 -0.93
CA SER A 70 -3.00 9.10 -0.17
C SER A 70 -2.62 10.30 -1.04
N GLN A 71 -2.56 11.49 -0.45
CA GLN A 71 -1.98 12.68 -1.08
C GLN A 71 -0.57 12.42 -1.66
N GLY A 72 0.11 11.35 -1.21
CA GLY A 72 1.40 10.91 -1.74
C GLY A 72 1.36 10.36 -3.16
N GLU A 73 0.32 9.61 -3.56
CA GLU A 73 0.21 9.15 -4.96
C GLU A 73 -0.17 10.28 -5.90
N GLU A 74 -1.11 11.14 -5.49
CA GLU A 74 -1.45 12.33 -6.26
C GLU A 74 -0.18 13.17 -6.49
N LEU A 75 0.61 13.40 -5.44
CA LEU A 75 1.89 14.09 -5.54
C LEU A 75 2.86 13.38 -6.48
N TRP A 76 2.93 12.06 -6.44
CA TRP A 76 3.80 11.28 -7.32
C TRP A 76 3.38 11.35 -8.78
N GLU A 77 2.08 11.22 -9.08
CA GLU A 77 1.54 11.35 -10.43
C GLU A 77 1.79 12.75 -11.01
N ILE A 78 1.61 13.80 -10.20
CA ILE A 78 1.97 15.17 -10.57
C ILE A 78 3.47 15.26 -10.86
N TYR A 79 4.32 14.79 -9.93
CA TYR A 79 5.77 14.89 -10.05
C TYR A 79 6.33 14.27 -11.33
N LYS A 80 5.78 13.12 -11.76
CA LYS A 80 6.19 12.45 -13.01
C LYS A 80 5.96 13.30 -14.26
N GLN A 81 4.95 14.17 -14.25
CA GLN A 81 4.57 15.00 -15.41
C GLN A 81 5.30 16.34 -15.47
N LEU A 82 6.03 16.71 -14.41
CA LEU A 82 6.77 17.96 -14.33
C LEU A 82 8.10 17.90 -15.09
N ASP A 83 8.56 19.06 -15.57
CA ASP A 83 9.96 19.24 -15.98
C ASP A 83 10.90 19.40 -14.76
N GLU A 84 12.21 19.42 -15.02
CA GLU A 84 13.22 19.48 -13.96
C GLU A 84 13.16 20.77 -13.12
N ALA A 85 12.78 21.90 -13.71
CA ALA A 85 12.65 23.17 -12.98
C ALA A 85 11.48 23.11 -11.99
N ASN A 86 10.34 22.56 -12.43
CA ASN A 86 9.15 22.41 -11.61
C ASN A 86 9.33 21.34 -10.53
N LYS A 87 10.00 20.22 -10.83
CA LYS A 87 10.38 19.21 -9.82
C LYS A 87 11.23 19.81 -8.71
N THR A 88 12.24 20.61 -9.10
CA THR A 88 13.13 21.29 -8.14
C THR A 88 12.34 22.22 -7.22
N THR A 89 11.39 22.96 -7.78
CA THR A 89 10.50 23.85 -7.02
C THR A 89 9.64 23.08 -6.01
N LEU A 90 8.99 21.99 -6.45
CA LEU A 90 8.15 21.16 -5.60
C LEU A 90 8.94 20.58 -4.41
N LEU A 91 10.13 20.05 -4.67
CA LEU A 91 11.01 19.50 -3.62
C LEU A 91 11.48 20.59 -2.65
N THR A 92 11.76 21.80 -3.15
CA THR A 92 12.18 22.93 -2.30
C THR A 92 11.06 23.35 -1.34
N LEU A 93 9.82 23.44 -1.83
CA LEU A 93 8.66 23.75 -1.00
C LEU A 93 8.44 22.67 0.07
N GLY A 94 8.52 21.39 -0.30
CA GLY A 94 8.41 20.28 0.65
C GLY A 94 9.44 20.36 1.79
N ARG A 95 10.70 20.67 1.47
CA ARG A 95 11.76 20.86 2.48
C ARG A 95 11.46 22.02 3.43
N ARG A 96 11.08 23.19 2.88
CA ARG A 96 10.76 24.38 3.68
C ARG A 96 9.58 24.13 4.63
N LEU A 97 8.54 23.45 4.15
CA LEU A 97 7.39 23.08 4.98
C LEU A 97 7.81 22.15 6.13
N SER A 98 8.67 21.17 5.85
CA SER A 98 9.20 20.25 6.86
C SER A 98 10.04 20.99 7.91
N GLU A 99 10.94 21.87 7.50
CA GLU A 99 11.76 22.71 8.38
C GLU A 99 10.89 23.60 9.27
N ALA A 100 9.92 24.32 8.70
CA ALA A 100 9.02 25.18 9.45
C ALA A 100 8.17 24.40 10.47
N GLN A 101 7.75 23.18 10.14
CA GLN A 101 7.01 22.32 11.07
C GLN A 101 7.88 21.90 12.25
N VAL A 102 9.15 21.56 12.01
CA VAL A 102 10.13 21.23 13.04
C VAL A 102 10.38 22.42 13.96
N GLU A 103 10.65 23.61 13.41
CA GLU A 103 10.84 24.83 14.19
C GLU A 103 9.63 25.17 15.08
N ASN A 104 8.42 25.02 14.53
CA ASN A 104 7.20 25.27 15.29
C ASN A 104 6.99 24.26 16.43
N MET A 105 7.40 23.00 16.24
CA MET A 105 7.39 22.02 17.33
C MET A 105 8.36 22.40 18.46
N PHE A 106 9.57 22.86 18.14
CA PHE A 106 10.53 23.33 19.13
C PHE A 106 10.05 24.58 19.89
N LYS A 107 9.47 25.57 19.18
CA LYS A 107 8.93 26.79 19.81
C LYS A 107 7.80 26.48 20.80
N ARG A 108 6.94 25.51 20.48
CA ARG A 108 5.86 25.06 21.39
C ARG A 108 6.41 24.39 22.65
N GLN A 109 7.49 23.62 22.55
CA GLN A 109 8.11 22.98 23.71
C GLN A 109 8.82 23.98 24.62
N MET A 110 9.44 25.04 24.08
CA MET A 110 10.10 26.07 24.90
C MET A 110 9.16 27.14 25.45
N GLY A 111 8.02 27.42 24.80
CA GLY A 111 7.02 28.37 25.29
C GLY A 111 6.27 27.90 26.55
N ASP A 112 6.21 26.59 26.79
CA ASP A 112 5.57 25.99 27.99
C ASP A 112 6.45 26.10 29.26
N GLU A 113 7.74 26.42 29.13
CA GLU A 113 8.65 26.59 30.28
C GLU A 113 8.71 28.04 30.81
N SER A 114 8.42 29.05 29.97
CA SER A 114 8.48 30.45 30.38
C SER A 114 7.29 30.92 31.22
N ASP A 115 6.12 30.29 31.09
CA ASP A 115 4.90 30.69 31.81
C ASP A 115 4.83 30.12 33.24
N LYS A 116 5.76 29.23 33.64
CA LYS A 116 5.79 28.67 35.01
C LYS A 116 6.69 29.40 35.99
N ASN A 117 7.50 30.36 35.53
CA ASN A 117 8.46 31.10 36.36
C ASN A 117 8.10 32.57 36.61
N SER A 118 6.90 33.04 36.21
CA SER A 118 6.47 34.42 36.50
C SER A 118 5.69 34.59 37.81
N ASP A 119 5.32 33.49 38.47
CA ASP A 119 4.54 33.49 39.72
C ASP A 119 5.38 32.96 40.90
N MET A 120 6.58 33.52 41.13
CA MET A 120 7.33 33.32 42.37
C MET A 120 7.94 34.61 42.91
#